data_AF-A0A7Z1HQA0-F1
#
_entry.id   AF-A0A7Z1HQA0-F1
#
_cell.length_a   1.000
_cell.length_b   1.000
_cell.length_c   1.000
_cell.angle_alpha   90.00
_cell.angle_beta   90.00
_cell.angle_gamma   90.00
#
_symmetry.space_group_name_H-M   'P 1'
#
loop_
_entity.id
_entity.type
_entity.pdbx_description
1 polymer ?
#
loop_
_entity_poly.entity_id
_entity_poly.type
_entity_poly.pdbx_seq_one_letter_code
_entity_poly.pdbx_strand_id
1 'polypeptide(L)'
;AQQVQGKALSYNNIADTDAALDCVKEFNEPACVIVKHANPCGVAVSTTILDAYDRAYKTDPTSAFGGIIAFNRELDAETAQ
;
A
#
# COMPACT_ATOMS: atom_id res chain seq x y z
N ALA A 1 -1.88 9.94 12.36
CA ALA A 1 -1.59 10.13 10.93
C ALA A 1 -1.83 11.58 10.55
N GLN A 2 -1.10 12.13 9.57
CA GLN A 2 -1.30 13.48 9.05
C GLN A 2 -1.60 13.39 7.55
N GLN A 3 -2.71 13.98 7.10
CA GLN A 3 -3.03 14.04 5.67
C GLN A 3 -2.25 15.19 5.02
N VAL A 4 -1.41 14.88 4.04
CA VAL A 4 -0.58 15.86 3.32
C VAL A 4 -1.31 16.42 2.08
N GLN A 5 -2.10 15.59 1.41
CA GLN A 5 -2.81 15.94 0.17
C GLN A 5 -4.07 15.08 0.00
N GLY A 6 -4.98 15.52 -0.88
CA GLY A 6 -6.16 14.77 -1.30
C GLY A 6 -7.48 15.30 -0.74
N LYS A 7 -8.58 14.61 -1.06
CA LYS A 7 -9.91 14.90 -0.49
C LYS A 7 -9.98 14.38 0.94
N ALA A 8 -10.95 14.86 1.72
CA ALA A 8 -11.20 14.32 3.06
C ALA A 8 -11.40 12.80 3.01
N LEU A 9 -10.76 12.08 3.94
CA LEU A 9 -10.83 10.63 4.03
C LEU A 9 -12.26 10.19 4.39
N SER A 10 -12.77 9.20 3.65
CA SER A 10 -14.02 8.53 4.03
C SER A 10 -13.76 7.50 5.14
N TYR A 11 -14.84 7.06 5.80
CA TYR A 11 -14.79 5.96 6.78
C TYR A 11 -14.09 4.71 6.22
N ASN A 12 -14.44 4.33 4.98
CA ASN A 12 -13.84 3.16 4.33
C ASN A 12 -12.35 3.37 4.03
N ASN A 13 -11.93 4.59 3.69
CA ASN A 13 -10.51 4.86 3.47
C ASN A 13 -9.71 4.70 4.76
N ILE A 14 -10.27 5.11 5.90
CA ILE A 14 -9.61 4.95 7.21
C ILE A 14 -9.48 3.45 7.53
N ALA A 15 -10.56 2.68 7.40
CA ALA A 15 -10.53 1.23 7.67
C ALA A 15 -9.55 0.48 6.77
N ASP A 16 -9.53 0.76 5.46
CA ASP A 16 -8.59 0.15 4.53
C ASP A 16 -7.13 0.59 4.80
N THR A 17 -6.92 1.83 5.26
CA THR A 17 -5.60 2.33 5.66
C THR A 17 -5.07 1.60 6.89
N ASP A 18 -5.90 1.38 7.90
CA ASP A 18 -5.50 0.64 9.10
C ASP A 18 -5.15 -0.81 8.74
N ALA A 19 -5.98 -1.48 7.92
CA ALA A 19 -5.71 -2.83 7.45
C ALA A 19 -4.40 -2.94 6.65
N ALA A 20 -4.14 -1.99 5.74
CA ALA A 20 -2.92 -1.96 4.95
C ALA A 20 -1.68 -1.69 5.83
N LEU A 21 -1.81 -0.76 6.79
CA LEU A 21 -0.73 -0.38 7.70
C LEU A 21 -0.37 -1.52 8.66
N ASP A 22 -1.35 -2.21 9.23
CA ASP A 22 -1.09 -3.35 10.11
C ASP A 22 -0.47 -4.51 9.35
N CYS A 23 -0.94 -4.79 8.13
CA CYS A 23 -0.35 -5.83 7.30
C CYS A 23 1.10 -5.51 6.90
N VAL A 24 1.41 -4.28 6.48
CA VAL A 24 2.77 -3.96 5.99
C VAL A 24 3.82 -3.94 7.11
N LYS A 25 3.41 -3.72 8.36
CA LYS A 25 4.29 -3.73 9.55
C LYS A 25 4.82 -5.11 9.92
N GLU A 26 4.17 -6.18 9.46
CA GLU A 26 4.61 -7.56 9.73
C GLU A 26 5.91 -7.93 9.00
N PHE A 27 6.33 -7.12 8.02
CA PHE A 27 7.52 -7.37 7.20
C PHE A 27 8.71 -6.52 7.66
N ASN A 28 9.89 -7.15 7.71
CA ASN A 28 11.13 -6.47 8.03
C ASN A 28 11.81 -5.90 6.78
N GLU A 29 11.75 -6.61 5.66
CA GLU A 29 12.26 -6.18 4.35
C GLU A 29 11.40 -5.05 3.77
N PRO A 30 11.91 -4.22 2.83
CA PRO A 30 11.08 -3.29 2.08
C PRO A 30 9.84 -3.99 1.49
N ALA A 31 8.66 -3.52 1.88
CA ALA A 31 7.39 -4.16 1.60
C ALA A 31 6.35 -3.17 1.08
N CYS A 32 5.47 -3.68 0.21
CA CYS A 32 4.29 -2.99 -0.28
C CYS A 32 3.06 -3.88 -0.09
N VAL A 33 1.99 -3.31 0.47
CA VAL A 33 0.69 -3.95 0.62
C VAL A 33 -0.37 -3.08 -0.07
N ILE A 34 -1.23 -3.72 -0.86
CA ILE A 34 -2.38 -3.10 -1.53
C ILE A 34 -3.65 -3.74 -0.97
N VAL A 35 -4.52 -2.92 -0.38
CA VAL A 35 -5.79 -3.35 0.24
C VAL A 35 -6.98 -2.77 -0.53
N LYS A 36 -8.04 -3.56 -0.64
CA LYS A 36 -9.35 -3.10 -1.09
C LYS A 36 -10.45 -3.79 -0.29
N HIS A 37 -11.37 -3.01 0.27
CA HIS A 37 -12.47 -3.53 1.10
C HIS A 37 -11.95 -4.40 2.25
N ALA A 38 -10.95 -3.90 2.98
CA ALA A 38 -10.23 -4.55 4.08
C ALA A 38 -9.51 -5.87 3.72
N ASN A 39 -9.40 -6.22 2.44
CA ASN A 39 -8.71 -7.43 1.99
C ASN A 39 -7.43 -7.08 1.21
N PRO A 40 -6.27 -7.67 1.55
CA PRO A 40 -5.07 -7.54 0.72
C PRO A 40 -5.28 -8.19 -0.65
N CYS A 41 -5.12 -7.42 -1.72
CA CYS A 41 -5.13 -7.90 -3.10
C CYS A 41 -3.73 -8.01 -3.71
N GLY A 42 -2.73 -7.37 -3.10
CA GLY A 42 -1.33 -7.48 -3.48
C GLY A 42 -0.42 -7.29 -2.28
N VAL A 43 0.54 -8.19 -2.10
CA VAL A 43 1.55 -8.11 -1.02
C VAL A 43 2.88 -8.58 -1.59
N ALA A 44 3.93 -7.79 -1.43
CA ALA A 44 5.26 -8.20 -1.83
C ALA A 44 6.34 -7.57 -0.95
N VAL A 45 7.42 -8.32 -0.78
CA VAL A 45 8.69 -7.87 -0.20
C VAL A 45 9.77 -7.89 -1.28
N SER A 46 10.68 -6.93 -1.23
CA SER A 46 11.85 -6.90 -2.11
C SER A 46 13.01 -6.10 -1.52
N THR A 47 14.04 -5.82 -2.32
CA THR A 47 15.21 -5.02 -1.96
C THR A 47 14.94 -3.52 -2.01
N THR A 48 13.96 -3.08 -2.80
CA THR A 48 13.51 -1.68 -2.90
C THR A 48 11.99 -1.59 -2.82
N ILE A 49 11.46 -0.44 -2.40
CA ILE A 49 10.01 -0.23 -2.35
C ILE A 49 9.36 -0.16 -3.73
N LEU A 50 10.08 0.32 -4.75
CA LEU A 50 9.62 0.29 -6.13
C LEU A 50 9.40 -1.14 -6.62
N ASP A 51 10.36 -2.04 -6.43
CA ASP A 51 10.19 -3.44 -6.86
C ASP A 51 9.13 -4.16 -6.02
N ALA A 52 9.02 -3.83 -4.72
CA ALA A 52 7.93 -4.33 -3.89
C ALA A 52 6.55 -3.87 -4.42
N TYR A 53 6.41 -2.59 -4.78
CA TYR A 53 5.18 -2.06 -5.39
C TYR A 53 4.85 -2.77 -6.70
N ASP A 54 5.82 -2.86 -7.60
CA ASP A 54 5.67 -3.49 -8.92
C ASP A 54 5.16 -4.93 -8.79
N ARG A 55 5.73 -5.70 -7.85
CA ARG A 55 5.36 -7.09 -7.61
C ARG A 55 3.99 -7.20 -6.92
N ALA A 56 3.70 -6.34 -5.95
CA ALA A 56 2.39 -6.29 -5.30
C ALA A 56 1.28 -5.95 -6.31
N TYR A 57 1.48 -4.94 -7.15
CA TYR A 57 0.53 -4.53 -8.19
C TYR A 57 0.30 -5.62 -9.24
N LYS A 58 1.35 -6.32 -9.68
CA LYS A 58 1.27 -7.45 -10.63
C LYS A 58 0.50 -8.67 -10.08
N THR A 59 0.23 -8.74 -8.78
CA THR A 59 -0.53 -9.85 -8.16
C THR A 59 -1.99 -9.85 -8.60
N ASP A 60 -2.66 -8.68 -8.50
CA ASP A 60 -4.02 -8.48 -9.01
C ASP A 60 -4.23 -7.00 -9.41
N PRO A 61 -3.83 -6.62 -10.64
CA PRO A 61 -3.97 -5.25 -11.12
C PRO A 61 -5.43 -4.77 -11.17
N THR A 62 -6.38 -5.70 -11.35
CA THR A 62 -7.80 -5.36 -11.46
C THR A 62 -8.35 -4.95 -10.09
N SER A 63 -8.02 -5.71 -9.05
CA SER A 63 -8.42 -5.36 -7.68
C SER A 63 -7.61 -4.19 -7.12
N ALA A 64 -6.36 -4.01 -7.51
CA ALA A 64 -5.53 -2.88 -7.07
C ALA A 64 -6.12 -1.52 -7.48
N PHE A 65 -6.91 -1.47 -8.56
CA PHE A 65 -7.58 -0.24 -8.98
C PHE A 65 -8.51 0.31 -7.88
N GLY A 66 -8.18 1.50 -7.40
CA GLY A 66 -8.90 2.18 -6.30
C GLY A 66 -8.61 1.62 -4.90
N GLY A 67 -7.56 0.82 -4.75
CA GLY A 67 -7.10 0.32 -3.46
C GLY A 67 -6.27 1.34 -2.66
N ILE A 68 -6.01 1.00 -1.40
CA ILE A 68 -5.08 1.70 -0.52
C ILE A 68 -3.72 1.00 -0.57
N ILE A 69 -2.66 1.77 -0.78
CA ILE A 69 -1.29 1.28 -0.87
C ILE A 69 -0.54 1.72 0.39
N ALA A 70 0.15 0.78 1.03
CA ALA A 70 0.98 1.02 2.20
C ALA A 70 2.40 0.47 1.99
N PHE A 71 3.39 1.22 2.49
CA PHE A 71 4.80 0.87 2.49
C PHE A 71 5.33 0.85 3.93
N ASN A 72 6.28 -0.03 4.24
CA ASN A 72 6.99 -0.03 5.54
C ASN A 72 8.33 0.73 5.50
N ARG A 73 8.56 1.52 4.44
CA ARG A 73 9.68 2.44 4.28
C ARG A 73 9.16 3.78 3.76
N GLU A 74 9.98 4.80 3.88
CA GLU A 74 9.66 6.14 3.35
C GLU A 74 9.48 6.08 1.84
N LEU A 75 8.40 6.69 1.34
CA LEU A 75 8.10 6.75 -0.08
C LEU A 75 9.04 7.74 -0.77
N ASP A 76 9.71 7.29 -1.84
CA ASP A 76 10.61 8.11 -2.64
C ASP A 76 9.94 8.65 -3.93
N ALA A 77 10.61 9.60 -4.57
CA ALA A 77 10.11 10.24 -5.79
C ALA A 77 10.15 9.32 -7.02
N GLU A 78 10.92 8.24 -7.01
CA GLU A 78 10.95 7.26 -8.11
C GLU A 78 9.70 6.38 -8.06
N THR A 79 9.36 5.90 -6.87
CA THR A 79 8.18 5.07 -6.61
C THR A 79 6.86 5.84 -6.75
N ALA A 80 6.88 7.17 -6.59
CA ALA A 80 5.69 8.01 -6.67
C ALA A 80 5.32 8.50 -8.08
N GLN A 81 6.11 8.17 -9.12
CA GLN A 81 5.88 8.55 -10.52
C GLN A 81 4.87 7.63 -11.22
#